data_AF-W9YW40-F1
#
_entry.id   AF-W9YW40-F1
#
_cell.length_a   1.000
_cell.length_b   1.000
_cell.length_c   1.000
_cell.angle_alpha   90.00
_cell.angle_beta   90.00
_cell.angle_gamma   90.00
#
_symmetry.space_group_name_H-M   'P 1'
#
loop_
_entity.id
_entity.type
_entity.pdbx_description
1 polymer ?
#
loop_
_entity_poly.entity_id
_entity_poly.type
_entity_poly.pdbx_seq_one_letter_code
_entity_poly.pdbx_strand_id
1 'polypeptide(L)'
;MRYADTLEKMSETKFEGHKRSLIVRCLEKLRNLDQESTRHWNQITNEYYDFELAQRDAAQIKLLTKPEVIEFFNQRLNHASNQRARLSIHLQAQGKAEGVDKRQEEAQKKADEEPSPGDTVKTAEDITDVRLYKAGLAASSGARPVKDINEYEDMDATLEGVSG
;
A
#
# COMPACT_ATOMS: atom_id res chain seq x y z
N MET A 1 -3.80 -7.27 -21.21
CA MET A 1 -4.01 -5.80 -21.25
C MET A 1 -3.31 -5.19 -20.04
N ARG A 2 -2.24 -4.40 -20.23
CA ARG A 2 -1.39 -3.93 -19.13
C ARG A 2 -2.07 -2.71 -18.49
N TYR A 3 -2.18 -2.66 -17.16
CA TYR A 3 -2.85 -1.54 -16.47
C TYR A 3 -2.20 -0.17 -16.80
N ALA A 4 -0.92 -0.16 -17.19
CA ALA A 4 -0.23 1.02 -17.77
C ALA A 4 -1.05 1.68 -18.90
N ASP A 5 -1.55 0.90 -19.86
CA ASP A 5 -2.35 1.41 -20.98
C ASP A 5 -3.63 2.10 -20.49
N THR A 6 -4.19 1.61 -19.38
CA THR A 6 -5.38 2.21 -18.76
C THR A 6 -5.05 3.57 -18.13
N LEU A 7 -3.88 3.70 -17.50
CA LEU A 7 -3.37 4.96 -16.94
C LEU A 7 -3.01 5.98 -18.03
N GLU A 8 -2.45 5.54 -19.15
CA GLU A 8 -2.10 6.43 -20.27
C GLU A 8 -3.36 6.95 -20.98
N LYS A 9 -4.30 6.04 -21.29
CA LYS A 9 -5.52 6.35 -22.07
C LYS A 9 -6.62 7.03 -21.25
N MET A 10 -6.56 7.03 -19.92
CA MET A 10 -7.57 7.74 -19.14
C MET A 10 -7.48 9.26 -19.36
N SER A 11 -8.64 9.89 -19.46
CA SER A 11 -8.74 11.34 -19.58
C SER A 11 -8.39 12.04 -18.26
N GLU A 12 -7.96 13.29 -18.35
CA GLU A 12 -7.64 14.11 -17.18
C GLU A 12 -8.85 14.26 -16.24
N THR A 13 -10.05 14.44 -16.80
CA THR A 13 -11.29 14.51 -16.03
C THR A 13 -11.55 13.25 -15.20
N LYS A 14 -11.24 12.08 -15.77
CA LYS A 14 -11.41 10.80 -15.06
C LYS A 14 -10.36 10.65 -13.96
N PHE A 15 -9.11 11.03 -14.23
CA PHE A 15 -8.03 11.06 -13.25
C PHE A 15 -8.36 11.99 -12.06
N GLU A 16 -8.78 13.22 -12.33
CA GLU A 16 -9.22 14.17 -11.31
C GLU A 16 -10.47 13.68 -10.55
N GLY A 17 -11.35 12.91 -11.22
CA GLY A 17 -12.43 12.18 -10.58
C GLY A 17 -11.92 11.19 -9.53
N HIS A 18 -10.93 10.36 -9.87
CA HIS A 18 -10.31 9.43 -8.94
C HIS A 18 -9.61 10.13 -7.77
N LYS A 19 -8.88 11.23 -8.02
CA LYS A 19 -8.28 12.07 -6.97
C LYS A 19 -9.33 12.57 -5.99
N ARG A 20 -10.43 13.13 -6.51
CA ARG A 20 -11.53 13.64 -5.67
C ARG A 20 -12.15 12.54 -4.81
N SER A 21 -12.42 11.37 -5.38
CA SER A 21 -12.96 10.23 -4.63
C SER A 21 -12.00 9.77 -3.52
N LEU A 22 -10.69 9.77 -3.79
CA LEU A 22 -9.68 9.39 -2.79
C LEU A 22 -9.58 10.43 -1.66
N ILE A 23 -9.60 11.73 -1.99
CA ILE A 23 -9.60 12.83 -1.01
C ILE A 23 -10.82 12.73 -0.08
N VAL A 24 -12.02 12.49 -0.64
CA VAL A 24 -13.24 12.31 0.15
C VAL A 24 -13.11 11.13 1.11
N ARG A 25 -12.49 10.03 0.67
CA ARG A 25 -12.25 8.86 1.51
C ARG A 25 -11.25 9.16 2.64
N CYS A 26 -10.18 9.91 2.36
CA CYS A 26 -9.21 10.32 3.38
C CYS A 26 -9.90 11.17 4.47
N LEU A 27 -10.71 12.14 4.06
CA LEU A 27 -11.37 13.11 4.94
C LEU A 27 -12.73 12.63 5.48
N GLU A 28 -13.05 11.33 5.35
CA GLU A 28 -14.30 10.80 5.85
C GLU A 28 -14.38 10.97 7.38
N LYS A 29 -15.50 11.56 7.84
CA LYS A 29 -15.78 11.74 9.26
C LYS A 29 -15.96 10.37 9.92
N LEU A 30 -15.27 10.20 11.04
CA LEU A 30 -15.38 9.03 11.90
C LEU A 30 -16.80 8.93 12.44
N ARG A 31 -17.40 7.74 12.34
CA ARG A 31 -18.82 7.52 12.64
C ARG A 31 -19.05 7.14 14.09
N ASN A 32 -18.02 6.66 14.78
CA ASN A 32 -18.09 6.23 16.18
C ASN A 32 -16.70 6.31 16.84
N LEU A 33 -16.70 6.14 18.17
CA LEU A 33 -15.48 6.20 19.00
C LEU A 33 -14.49 5.08 18.70
N ASP A 34 -14.96 3.90 18.27
CA ASP A 34 -14.09 2.77 17.93
C ASP A 34 -13.21 3.09 16.70
N GLN A 35 -13.81 3.70 15.67
CA GLN A 35 -13.06 4.16 14.49
C GLN A 35 -12.06 5.26 14.83
N GLU A 36 -12.45 6.20 15.69
CA GLU A 36 -11.56 7.27 16.16
C GLU A 36 -10.39 6.73 16.97
N SER A 37 -10.69 5.87 17.94
CA SER A 37 -9.70 5.20 18.78
C SER A 37 -8.75 4.38 17.93
N THR A 38 -9.25 3.58 16.99
CA THR A 38 -8.42 2.79 16.07
C THR A 38 -7.53 3.68 15.21
N ARG A 39 -8.06 4.80 14.68
CA ARG A 39 -7.27 5.72 13.85
C ARG A 39 -6.11 6.34 14.62
N HIS A 40 -6.33 6.80 15.85
CA HIS A 40 -5.26 7.38 16.68
C HIS A 40 -4.32 6.31 17.23
N TRP A 41 -4.85 5.17 17.67
CA TRP A 41 -4.05 4.08 18.22
C TRP A 41 -3.06 3.54 17.18
N ASN A 42 -3.45 3.45 15.91
CA ASN A 42 -2.53 3.10 14.82
C ASN A 42 -1.36 4.09 14.67
N GLN A 43 -1.54 5.38 14.98
CA GLN A 43 -0.43 6.35 14.93
C GLN A 43 0.55 6.15 16.09
N ILE A 44 0.03 5.74 17.25
CA ILE A 44 0.82 5.46 18.46
C ILE A 44 1.59 4.15 18.29
N THR A 45 0.91 3.04 17.94
CA THR A 45 1.54 1.71 17.86
C THR A 45 2.52 1.58 16.70
N ASN A 46 2.37 2.39 15.65
CA ASN A 46 3.31 2.45 14.55
C ASN A 46 4.37 3.55 14.71
N GLU A 47 4.36 4.29 15.83
CA GLU A 47 5.35 5.32 16.19
C GLU A 47 5.48 6.48 15.18
N TYR A 48 4.45 6.72 14.36
CA TYR A 48 4.44 7.85 13.42
C TYR A 48 3.92 9.15 14.07
N TYR A 49 3.07 9.02 15.12
CA TYR A 49 2.39 10.12 15.83
C TYR A 49 1.69 11.11 14.92
N ASP A 50 1.17 10.61 13.80
CA ASP A 50 0.76 11.42 12.68
C ASP A 50 -0.74 11.63 12.66
N PHE A 51 -1.26 12.33 13.68
CA PHE A 51 -2.71 12.43 13.91
C PHE A 51 -3.47 13.21 12.84
N GLU A 52 -2.77 14.00 12.02
CA GLU A 52 -3.32 14.77 10.89
C GLU A 52 -3.13 14.06 9.53
N LEU A 53 -2.81 12.76 9.53
CA LEU A 53 -2.38 12.03 8.32
C LEU A 53 -3.42 12.16 7.21
N ALA A 54 -4.71 12.06 7.56
CA ALA A 54 -5.80 12.20 6.61
C ALA A 54 -5.80 13.56 5.87
N GLN A 55 -5.52 14.65 6.60
CA GLN A 55 -5.48 16.01 6.06
C GLN A 55 -4.27 16.22 5.16
N ARG A 56 -3.09 15.75 5.60
CA ARG A 56 -1.87 15.85 4.78
C ARG A 56 -1.93 14.96 3.55
N ASP A 57 -2.41 13.74 3.65
CA ASP A 57 -2.63 12.85 2.50
C ASP A 57 -3.57 13.51 1.50
N ALA A 58 -4.71 14.05 1.96
CA ALA A 58 -5.64 14.76 1.08
C ALA A 58 -5.00 15.97 0.38
N ALA A 59 -4.16 16.74 1.09
CA ALA A 59 -3.42 17.86 0.52
C ALA A 59 -2.40 17.40 -0.53
N GLN A 60 -1.64 16.33 -0.27
CA GLN A 60 -0.68 15.77 -1.23
C GLN A 60 -1.36 15.15 -2.45
N ILE A 61 -2.44 14.39 -2.26
CA ILE A 61 -3.22 13.80 -3.36
C ILE A 61 -3.72 14.89 -4.30
N LYS A 62 -4.13 16.05 -3.78
CA LYS A 62 -4.58 17.19 -4.61
C LYS A 62 -3.49 17.67 -5.57
N LEU A 63 -2.22 17.60 -5.17
CA LEU A 63 -1.07 18.05 -5.96
C LEU A 63 -0.61 17.00 -6.99
N LEU A 64 -0.91 15.71 -6.80
CA LEU A 64 -0.49 14.65 -7.71
C LEU A 64 -1.00 14.86 -9.14
N THR A 65 -0.12 14.62 -10.10
CA THR A 65 -0.41 14.71 -11.54
C THR A 65 -0.47 13.33 -12.19
N LYS A 66 -1.20 13.21 -13.30
CA LYS A 66 -1.30 11.94 -14.03
C LYS A 66 0.07 11.41 -14.50
N PRO A 67 0.98 12.24 -15.05
CA PRO A 67 2.31 11.78 -15.45
C PRO A 67 3.12 11.19 -14.29
N GLU A 68 3.10 11.79 -13.10
CA GLU A 68 3.81 11.28 -11.91
C GLU A 68 3.29 9.89 -11.50
N VAL A 69 1.97 9.66 -11.57
CA VAL A 69 1.38 8.35 -11.27
C VAL A 69 1.76 7.30 -12.31
N ILE A 70 1.81 7.68 -13.59
CA ILE A 70 2.28 6.80 -14.68
C ILE A 70 3.76 6.45 -14.48
N GLU A 71 4.59 7.44 -14.17
CA GLU A 71 6.02 7.26 -13.90
C GLU A 71 6.23 6.32 -12.71
N PHE A 72 5.54 6.57 -11.58
CA PHE A 72 5.58 5.69 -10.42
C PHE A 72 5.18 4.25 -10.76
N PHE A 73 4.09 4.07 -11.53
CA PHE A 73 3.65 2.74 -11.95
C PHE A 73 4.72 2.05 -12.81
N ASN A 74 5.27 2.76 -13.80
CA ASN A 74 6.28 2.24 -14.69
C ASN A 74 7.57 1.89 -13.97
N GLN A 75 7.96 2.69 -12.97
CA GLN A 75 9.16 2.46 -12.18
C GLN A 75 8.99 1.33 -11.16
N ARG A 76 7.86 1.23 -10.47
CA ARG A 76 7.74 0.37 -9.27
C ARG A 76 6.89 -0.89 -9.48
N LEU A 77 5.97 -0.89 -10.44
CA LEU A 77 4.95 -1.94 -10.59
C LEU A 77 4.99 -2.66 -11.95
N ASN A 78 5.42 -1.97 -13.00
CA ASN A 78 5.52 -2.54 -14.34
C ASN A 78 6.55 -3.70 -14.36
N HIS A 79 6.19 -4.83 -14.97
CA HIS A 79 7.05 -6.01 -15.04
C HIS A 79 8.38 -5.78 -15.77
N ALA A 80 8.44 -4.75 -16.63
CA ALA A 80 9.63 -4.44 -17.40
C ALA A 80 10.64 -3.64 -16.58
N SER A 81 10.24 -3.17 -15.39
CA SER A 81 11.11 -2.41 -14.51
C SER A 81 12.05 -3.31 -13.72
N ASN A 82 13.32 -2.93 -13.70
CA ASN A 82 14.35 -3.50 -12.84
C ASN A 82 14.27 -3.03 -11.38
N GLN A 83 13.45 -2.02 -11.07
CA GLN A 83 13.23 -1.51 -9.70
C GLN A 83 11.97 -2.08 -9.04
N ARG A 84 11.28 -2.98 -9.73
CA ARG A 84 10.10 -3.68 -9.21
C ARG A 84 10.52 -4.73 -8.17
N ALA A 85 9.96 -4.63 -6.97
CA ALA A 85 10.03 -5.68 -5.96
C ALA A 85 8.71 -6.48 -5.94
N ARG A 86 8.79 -7.81 -6.09
CA ARG A 86 7.62 -8.71 -6.06
C ARG A 86 7.87 -9.89 -5.15
N LEU A 87 6.94 -10.16 -4.24
CA LEU A 87 6.84 -11.40 -3.46
C LEU A 87 5.48 -12.04 -3.75
N SER A 88 5.47 -13.32 -4.07
CA SER A 88 4.24 -14.10 -4.29
C SER A 88 4.17 -15.25 -3.29
N ILE A 89 3.02 -15.45 -2.66
CA ILE A 89 2.77 -16.55 -1.71
C ILE A 89 1.73 -17.48 -2.33
N HIS A 90 2.12 -18.74 -2.52
CA HIS A 90 1.28 -19.75 -3.17
C HIS A 90 0.80 -20.74 -2.11
N LEU A 91 -0.48 -20.67 -1.75
CA LEU A 91 -1.10 -21.64 -0.83
C LEU A 91 -1.66 -22.82 -1.63
N GLN A 92 -1.11 -24.02 -1.40
CA GLN A 92 -1.58 -25.25 -2.04
C GLN A 92 -2.66 -25.91 -1.18
N ALA A 93 -3.78 -26.30 -1.81
CA ALA A 93 -4.84 -27.05 -1.16
C ALA A 93 -4.41 -28.50 -0.87
N GLN A 94 -4.87 -29.06 0.26
CA GLN A 94 -4.50 -30.42 0.69
C GLN A 94 -5.18 -31.53 -0.14
N GLY A 95 -6.35 -31.26 -0.72
CA GLY A 95 -7.07 -32.19 -1.59
C GLY A 95 -6.78 -31.92 -3.06
N LYS A 96 -6.37 -32.94 -3.81
CA LYS A 96 -6.39 -32.89 -5.28
C LYS A 96 -7.84 -33.03 -5.74
N ALA A 97 -8.56 -31.92 -5.85
CA ALA A 97 -9.81 -31.94 -6.60
C ALA A 97 -9.47 -32.19 -8.08
N GLU A 98 -10.05 -33.24 -8.66
CA GLU A 98 -9.86 -33.56 -10.08
C GLU A 98 -10.19 -32.32 -10.93
N GLY A 99 -9.24 -31.90 -11.77
CA GLY A 99 -9.41 -30.75 -12.66
C GLY A 99 -8.81 -29.42 -12.16
N VAL A 100 -8.28 -29.33 -10.95
CA VAL A 100 -7.56 -28.12 -10.48
C VAL A 100 -6.26 -27.91 -11.27
N ASP A 101 -5.49 -28.97 -11.51
CA ASP A 101 -4.27 -28.89 -12.32
C ASP A 101 -4.57 -28.41 -13.74
N LYS A 102 -5.62 -28.93 -14.37
CA LYS A 102 -6.07 -28.47 -15.71
C LYS A 102 -6.53 -27.01 -15.69
N ARG A 103 -7.26 -26.58 -14.65
CA ARG A 103 -7.72 -25.19 -14.52
C ARG A 103 -6.57 -24.23 -14.22
N GLN A 104 -5.56 -24.65 -13.46
CA GLN A 104 -4.34 -23.89 -13.21
C GLN A 104 -3.47 -23.82 -14.47
N GLU A 105 -3.29 -24.93 -15.20
CA GLU A 105 -2.60 -24.96 -16.49
C GLU A 105 -3.33 -24.15 -17.56
N GLU A 106 -4.66 -24.16 -17.61
CA GLU A 106 -5.46 -23.34 -18.52
C GLU A 106 -5.42 -21.86 -18.11
N ALA A 107 -5.46 -21.53 -16.81
CA ALA A 107 -5.29 -20.16 -16.33
C ALA A 107 -3.88 -19.64 -16.61
N GLN A 108 -2.86 -20.50 -16.50
CA GLN A 108 -1.48 -20.19 -16.83
C GLN A 108 -1.32 -20.01 -18.36
N LYS A 109 -1.86 -20.90 -19.18
CA LYS A 109 -1.87 -20.77 -20.65
C LYS A 109 -2.64 -19.54 -21.12
N LYS A 110 -3.77 -19.19 -20.51
CA LYS A 110 -4.49 -17.93 -20.81
C LYS A 110 -3.71 -16.69 -20.36
N ALA A 111 -2.93 -16.79 -19.28
CA ALA A 111 -2.00 -15.74 -18.88
C ALA A 111 -0.80 -15.64 -19.84
N ASP A 112 -0.46 -16.70 -20.56
CA ASP A 112 0.62 -16.76 -21.55
C ASP A 112 0.15 -16.40 -22.99
N GLU A 113 -1.14 -16.53 -23.33
CA GLU A 113 -1.74 -16.14 -24.63
C GLU A 113 -2.00 -14.62 -24.76
N GLU A 114 -2.30 -13.94 -23.65
CA GLU A 114 -2.13 -12.49 -23.55
C GLU A 114 -0.63 -12.20 -23.42
N PRO A 115 -0.02 -11.22 -24.13
CA PRO A 115 1.45 -11.03 -24.12
C PRO A 115 1.98 -10.57 -22.75
N SER A 116 2.11 -11.55 -21.87
CA SER A 116 2.81 -11.55 -20.61
C SER A 116 4.28 -11.82 -20.92
N PRO A 117 5.24 -11.08 -20.33
CA PRO A 117 6.62 -11.51 -20.38
C PRO A 117 6.71 -12.79 -19.55
N GLY A 118 6.71 -13.92 -20.26
CA GLY A 118 7.05 -15.25 -19.74
C GLY A 118 8.45 -15.32 -19.10
N ASP A 119 9.18 -14.21 -19.01
CA ASP A 119 10.47 -14.08 -18.34
C ASP A 119 10.34 -13.86 -16.83
N THR A 120 9.23 -13.27 -16.35
CA THR A 120 9.09 -12.91 -14.92
C THR A 120 8.84 -14.10 -14.00
N VAL A 121 8.40 -15.24 -14.53
CA VAL A 121 8.20 -16.49 -13.77
C VAL A 121 9.45 -17.36 -13.85
N LYS A 122 10.16 -17.35 -14.99
CA LYS A 122 11.42 -18.08 -15.19
C LYS A 122 12.58 -17.54 -14.34
N THR A 123 12.49 -16.29 -13.91
CA THR A 123 13.49 -15.60 -13.06
C THR A 123 13.13 -15.59 -11.58
N ALA A 124 11.99 -16.18 -11.18
CA ALA A 124 11.58 -16.21 -9.79
C ALA A 124 12.49 -17.14 -8.97
N GLU A 125 12.97 -16.65 -7.84
CA GLU A 125 13.71 -17.45 -6.86
C GLU A 125 12.72 -18.05 -5.87
N ASP A 126 12.68 -19.38 -5.79
CA ASP A 126 11.83 -20.09 -4.84
C ASP A 126 12.43 -20.04 -3.43
N ILE A 127 11.66 -19.48 -2.49
CA ILE A 127 12.07 -19.34 -1.10
C ILE A 127 11.75 -20.65 -0.36
N THR A 128 12.78 -21.42 -0.04
CA THR A 128 12.67 -22.70 0.70
C THR A 128 12.80 -22.54 2.22
N ASP A 129 13.70 -21.67 2.69
CA ASP A 129 13.82 -21.29 4.10
C ASP A 129 13.63 -19.78 4.27
N VAL A 130 12.51 -19.40 4.89
CA VAL A 130 12.13 -18.01 5.12
C VAL A 130 13.13 -17.28 6.02
N ARG A 131 13.79 -17.97 6.96
CA ARG A 131 14.73 -17.35 7.91
C ARG A 131 16.02 -16.98 7.19
N LEU A 132 16.56 -17.90 6.38
CA LEU A 132 17.75 -17.65 5.59
C LEU A 132 17.50 -16.54 4.56
N TYR A 133 16.34 -16.58 3.90
CA TYR A 133 15.95 -15.52 2.96
C TYR A 133 15.89 -14.16 3.65
N LYS A 134 15.22 -14.05 4.81
CA LYS A 134 15.15 -12.81 5.59
C LYS A 134 16.53 -12.32 6.05
N ALA A 135 17.43 -13.22 6.46
CA ALA A 135 18.77 -12.86 6.91
C ALA A 135 19.65 -12.25 5.79
N GLY A 136 19.35 -12.58 4.53
CA GLY A 136 20.04 -12.02 3.37
C GLY A 136 19.52 -10.65 2.89
N LEU A 137 18.42 -10.14 3.48
CA LEU A 137 17.84 -8.86 3.07
C LEU A 137 18.24 -7.72 4.00
N ALA A 138 18.44 -6.54 3.42
CA ALA A 138 18.57 -5.31 4.19
C ALA A 138 17.25 -4.98 4.88
N ALA A 139 17.29 -4.73 6.19
CA ALA A 139 16.14 -4.20 6.91
C ALA A 139 15.88 -2.74 6.49
N SER A 140 14.61 -2.36 6.34
CA SER A 140 14.25 -0.95 6.18
C SER A 140 14.56 -0.17 7.46
N SER A 141 14.68 1.16 7.34
CA SER A 141 14.68 2.02 8.53
C SER A 141 13.40 1.80 9.33
N GLY A 142 13.50 1.95 10.66
CA GLY A 142 12.34 1.98 11.55
C GLY A 142 11.46 3.19 11.29
N ALA A 143 10.31 3.22 11.97
CA ALA A 143 9.40 4.36 11.94
C ALA A 143 10.15 5.65 12.31
N ARG A 144 9.80 6.74 11.63
CA ARG A 144 10.29 8.07 11.96
C ARG A 144 9.07 8.93 12.26
N PRO A 145 8.93 9.42 13.50
CA PRO A 145 7.76 10.20 13.87
C PRO A 145 7.73 11.51 13.08
N VAL A 146 6.54 11.90 12.62
CA VAL A 146 6.36 13.16 11.85
C VAL A 146 6.49 14.37 12.78
N LYS A 147 6.09 14.20 14.04
CA LYS A 147 6.16 15.17 15.12
C LYS A 147 6.81 14.53 16.33
N ASP A 148 7.56 15.33 17.10
CA ASP A 148 8.16 14.86 18.34
C ASP A 148 7.05 14.54 19.36
N ILE A 149 7.19 13.45 20.10
CA ILE A 149 6.20 13.04 21.11
C ILE A 149 6.01 14.11 22.19
N ASN A 150 7.05 14.90 22.47
CA ASN A 150 7.01 16.01 23.43
C ASN A 150 6.01 17.11 23.04
N GLU A 151 5.60 17.21 21.75
CA GLU A 151 4.53 18.14 21.33
C GLU A 151 3.17 17.80 21.97
N TYR A 152 2.98 16.54 22.38
CA TYR A 152 1.74 16.03 22.96
C TYR A 152 1.80 15.86 24.48
N GLU A 153 2.92 16.23 25.11
CA GLU A 153 3.03 16.23 26.56
C GLU A 153 2.39 17.52 27.11
N ASP A 154 1.20 17.39 27.69
CA ASP A 154 0.60 18.47 28.48
C ASP A 154 1.39 18.63 29.79
N MET A 155 2.33 19.58 29.82
CA MET A 155 3.08 19.93 31.02
C MET A 155 2.27 20.77 32.04
N ASP A 156 1.11 21.30 31.63
CA ASP A 156 0.28 22.19 32.44
C ASP A 156 -0.91 21.46 33.08
N ALA A 157 -0.62 20.47 33.93
CA ALA A 157 -1.59 20.03 34.93
C ALA A 157 -1.67 21.07 36.07
N THR A 158 -2.04 22.31 35.77
CA THR A 158 -2.42 23.27 36.80
C THR A 158 -3.81 22.88 37.26
N LEU A 159 -3.88 22.04 38.30
CA LEU A 159 -5.09 21.86 39.08
C LEU A 159 -5.41 23.20 39.74
N GLU A 160 -6.10 24.09 39.03
CA GLU A 160 -6.72 25.25 39.65
C GLU A 160 -7.71 24.72 40.69
N GLY A 161 -7.29 24.83 41.94
CA GLY A 161 -8.04 24.36 43.09
C GLY A 161 -9.43 24.99 43.08
N VAL A 162 -10.44 24.13 43.04
CA VAL A 162 -11.79 24.46 43.46
C VAL A 162 -11.69 24.88 44.94
N SER A 163 -11.55 26.18 45.17
CA SER A 163 -11.75 26.79 46.48
C SER A 163 -13.24 27.02 46.63
N GLY A 164 -13.83 26.37 47.64
CA GLY A 164 -15.25 26.43 47.97
C GLY A 164 -15.70 27.70 48.68
#